data_AF-Q2W373-F1
#
_entry.id   AF-Q2W373-F1
#
_cell.length_a   1.000
_cell.length_b   1.000
_cell.length_c   1.000
_cell.angle_alpha   90.00
_cell.angle_beta   90.00
_cell.angle_gamma   90.00
#
_symmetry.space_group_name_H-M   'P 1'
#
loop_
_entity.id
_entity.type
_entity.pdbx_description
1 polymer ?
#
loop_
_entity_poly.entity_id
_entity_poly.type
_entity_poly.pdbx_seq_one_letter_code
_entity_poly.pdbx_strand_id
1 'polypeptide(L)'
;MLSLEDCIAFSGLTAEQLDAVACHEHLPLIVVAEWAETVLAAEDGCAKVAAILAEEVEAAVIHHKDRLGDWAHGLEEFLREHAVH
;
A
#
# COMPACT_ATOMS: atom_id res chain seq x y z
N MET A 1 2.55 -21.57 11.82
CA MET A 1 2.11 -20.82 10.63
C MET A 1 2.09 -19.36 11.02
N LEU A 2 2.50 -18.46 10.13
CA LEU A 2 2.33 -17.03 10.34
C LEU A 2 0.84 -16.66 10.21
N SER A 3 0.39 -15.71 11.02
CA SER A 3 -0.92 -15.09 10.89
C SER A 3 -0.88 -13.98 9.84
N LEU A 4 -2.06 -13.47 9.46
CA LEU A 4 -2.15 -12.28 8.60
C LEU A 4 -1.51 -11.05 9.26
N GLU A 5 -1.69 -10.89 10.57
CA GLU A 5 -1.06 -9.80 11.34
C GLU A 5 0.47 -9.88 11.28
N ASP A 6 1.03 -11.09 11.38
CA ASP A 6 2.48 -11.29 11.21
C ASP A 6 2.93 -10.90 9.80
N CYS A 7 2.17 -11.25 8.75
CA CYS A 7 2.51 -10.90 7.37
C CYS A 7 2.43 -9.38 7.11
N ILE A 8 1.43 -8.69 7.67
CA ILE A 8 1.35 -7.23 7.61
C ILE A 8 2.54 -6.59 8.35
N ALA A 9 2.91 -7.11 9.51
CA ALA A 9 4.06 -6.60 10.26
C ALA A 9 5.40 -6.77 9.52
N PHE A 10 5.52 -7.75 8.64
CA PHE A 10 6.73 -7.99 7.84
C PHE A 10 6.71 -7.37 6.44
N SER A 11 5.58 -6.80 5.98
CA SER A 11 5.43 -6.34 4.60
C SER A 11 6.15 -5.02 4.29
N GLY A 12 6.52 -4.26 5.33
CA GLY A 12 7.07 -2.91 5.19
C GLY A 12 6.04 -1.84 4.83
N LEU A 13 4.73 -2.16 4.90
CA LEU A 13 3.62 -1.25 4.64
C LEU A 13 2.60 -1.32 5.78
N THR A 14 1.87 -0.24 6.02
CA THR A 14 0.75 -0.22 6.97
C THR A 14 -0.46 -0.98 6.43
N ALA A 15 -1.42 -1.30 7.31
CA ALA A 15 -2.64 -2.00 6.90
C ALA A 15 -3.45 -1.18 5.88
N GLU A 16 -3.47 0.15 6.02
CA GLU A 16 -4.15 1.08 5.12
C GLU A 16 -3.48 1.11 3.74
N GLN A 17 -2.14 1.12 3.70
CA GLN A 17 -1.37 1.07 2.44
C GLN A 17 -1.58 -0.27 1.73
N LEU A 18 -1.53 -1.40 2.46
CA LEU A 18 -1.80 -2.72 1.91
C LEU A 18 -3.23 -2.87 1.39
N ASP A 19 -4.22 -2.31 2.09
CA ASP A 19 -5.62 -2.33 1.68
C ASP A 19 -5.84 -1.55 0.36
N ALA A 20 -5.18 -0.40 0.21
CA ALA A 20 -5.19 0.37 -1.04
C ALA A 20 -4.58 -0.44 -2.21
N VAL A 21 -3.39 -1.02 -2.02
CA VAL A 21 -2.75 -1.86 -3.06
C VAL A 21 -3.61 -3.09 -3.38
N ALA A 22 -4.19 -3.74 -2.38
CA ALA A 22 -5.09 -4.89 -2.59
C ALA A 22 -6.33 -4.52 -3.39
N CYS A 23 -6.89 -3.32 -3.16
CA CYS A 23 -7.98 -2.80 -3.95
C CYS A 23 -7.55 -2.58 -5.42
N HIS A 24 -6.40 -1.95 -5.64
CA HIS A 24 -5.88 -1.63 -6.97
C HIS A 24 -5.57 -2.88 -7.80
N GLU A 25 -4.82 -3.82 -7.21
CA GLU A 25 -4.36 -5.03 -7.90
C GLU A 25 -5.43 -6.15 -7.94
N HIS A 26 -6.56 -5.95 -7.24
CA HIS A 26 -7.61 -6.96 -7.05
C HIS A 26 -7.08 -8.27 -6.45
N LEU A 27 -6.18 -8.16 -5.47
CA LEU A 27 -5.53 -9.30 -4.82
C LEU A 27 -5.94 -9.43 -3.34
N PRO A 28 -5.94 -10.65 -2.78
CA PRO A 28 -6.11 -10.84 -1.35
C PRO A 28 -5.01 -10.15 -0.54
N LEU A 29 -5.35 -9.57 0.62
CA LEU A 29 -4.41 -8.83 1.47
C LEU A 29 -3.15 -9.62 1.82
N ILE A 30 -3.27 -10.93 2.06
CA ILE A 30 -2.12 -11.81 2.36
C ILE A 30 -1.11 -11.90 1.20
N VAL A 31 -1.59 -11.86 -0.04
CA VAL A 31 -0.74 -11.89 -1.24
C VAL A 31 -0.03 -10.55 -1.40
N VAL A 32 -0.74 -9.45 -1.15
CA VAL A 32 -0.17 -8.10 -1.21
C VAL A 32 0.87 -7.87 -0.12
N ALA A 33 0.63 -8.38 1.09
CA ALA A 33 1.58 -8.29 2.19
C ALA A 33 2.91 -8.99 1.87
N GLU A 34 2.85 -10.17 1.24
CA GLU A 34 4.06 -10.88 0.79
C GLU A 34 4.74 -10.15 -0.37
N TRP A 35 3.96 -9.70 -1.36
CA TRP A 35 4.47 -8.94 -2.50
C TRP A 35 5.16 -7.64 -2.09
N ALA A 36 4.63 -6.93 -1.09
CA ALA A 36 5.13 -5.63 -0.66
C ALA A 36 6.57 -5.71 -0.12
N GLU A 37 6.91 -6.74 0.66
CA GLU A 37 8.27 -6.92 1.17
C GLU A 37 9.27 -7.04 0.01
N THR A 38 8.95 -7.87 -0.97
CA THR A 38 9.81 -8.10 -2.12
C THR A 38 9.86 -6.89 -3.06
N VAL A 39 8.75 -6.19 -3.28
CA VAL A 39 8.73 -5.04 -4.17
C VAL A 39 9.52 -3.87 -3.58
N LEU A 40 9.42 -3.63 -2.26
CA LEU A 40 10.13 -2.53 -1.61
C LEU A 40 11.65 -2.72 -1.61
N ALA A 41 12.13 -3.96 -1.74
CA ALA A 41 13.54 -4.26 -1.89
C ALA A 41 14.10 -3.94 -3.31
N ALA A 42 13.24 -3.71 -4.30
CA ALA A 42 13.65 -3.36 -5.67
C ALA A 42 14.02 -1.86 -5.79
N GLU A 43 14.91 -1.54 -6.73
CA GLU A 43 15.42 -0.17 -6.95
C GLU A 43 14.31 0.85 -7.22
N ASP A 44 13.27 0.47 -7.95
CA ASP A 44 12.10 1.29 -8.29
C ASP A 44 10.85 0.93 -7.46
N GLY A 45 11.01 0.06 -6.47
CA GLY A 45 9.93 -0.51 -5.66
C GLY A 45 9.08 0.54 -4.96
N CYS A 46 9.74 1.47 -4.28
CA CYS A 46 9.05 2.55 -3.55
C CYS A 46 8.28 3.47 -4.52
N ALA A 47 8.86 3.78 -5.67
CA ALA A 47 8.18 4.59 -6.69
C ALA A 47 6.93 3.86 -7.24
N LYS A 48 7.03 2.55 -7.46
CA LYS A 48 5.89 1.72 -7.89
C LYS A 48 4.77 1.70 -6.85
N VAL A 49 5.09 1.50 -5.58
CA VAL A 49 4.07 1.51 -4.50
C VAL A 49 3.45 2.89 -4.37
N ALA A 50 4.24 3.97 -4.40
CA ALA A 50 3.73 5.34 -4.35
C ALA A 50 2.75 5.63 -5.50
N ALA A 51 3.05 5.17 -6.71
CA ALA A 51 2.17 5.32 -7.86
C ALA A 51 0.83 4.61 -7.66
N ILE A 52 0.85 3.34 -7.22
CA ILE A 52 -0.38 2.58 -6.92
C ILE A 52 -1.23 3.28 -5.85
N LEU A 53 -0.60 3.72 -4.75
CA LEU A 53 -1.30 4.43 -3.68
C LEU A 53 -1.92 5.74 -4.17
N ALA A 54 -1.21 6.50 -5.01
CA ALA A 54 -1.71 7.75 -5.58
C ALA A 54 -2.89 7.52 -6.54
N GLU A 55 -2.78 6.52 -7.42
CA GLU A 55 -3.85 6.12 -8.35
C GLU A 55 -5.11 5.67 -7.59
N GLU A 56 -4.95 4.89 -6.52
CA GLU A 56 -6.08 4.41 -5.73
C GLU A 56 -6.75 5.52 -4.91
N VAL A 57 -5.97 6.49 -4.39
CA VAL A 57 -6.51 7.70 -3.76
C VAL A 57 -7.29 8.55 -4.77
N GLU A 58 -6.76 8.76 -5.98
CA GLU A 58 -7.46 9.48 -7.04
C GLU A 58 -8.78 8.79 -7.41
N ALA A 59 -8.77 7.47 -7.58
CA ALA A 59 -9.96 6.68 -7.83
C ALA A 59 -10.98 6.80 -6.67
N ALA A 60 -10.52 6.80 -5.42
CA ALA A 60 -11.37 6.99 -4.25
C ALA A 60 -12.03 8.37 -4.19
N VAL A 61 -11.34 9.43 -4.64
CA VAL A 61 -11.91 10.78 -4.77
C VAL A 61 -13.01 10.79 -5.84
N ILE A 62 -12.75 10.23 -7.02
CA ILE A 62 -13.69 10.22 -8.16
C ILE A 62 -14.94 9.40 -7.83
N HIS A 63 -14.77 8.26 -7.16
CA HIS A 63 -15.86 7.33 -6.88
C HIS A 63 -16.48 7.50 -5.48
N HIS A 64 -16.04 8.48 -4.70
CA HIS A 64 -16.50 8.73 -3.32
C HIS A 64 -16.42 7.48 -2.43
N LYS A 65 -15.28 6.78 -2.46
CA LYS A 65 -15.09 5.58 -1.63
C LYS A 65 -14.96 5.96 -0.14
N ASP A 66 -15.60 5.20 0.73
CA ASP A 66 -15.58 5.41 2.19
C ASP A 66 -14.16 5.33 2.79
N ARG A 67 -13.23 4.62 2.11
CA ARG A 67 -11.83 4.43 2.53
C ARG A 67 -10.89 5.57 2.13
N LEU A 68 -11.38 6.62 1.48
CA LEU A 68 -10.55 7.75 1.00
C LEU A 68 -9.66 8.34 2.10
N GLY A 69 -10.20 8.52 3.31
CA GLY A 69 -9.44 9.06 4.44
C GLY A 69 -8.24 8.19 4.82
N ASP A 70 -8.47 6.89 4.96
CA ASP A 70 -7.43 5.90 5.31
C ASP A 70 -6.34 5.85 4.24
N TRP A 71 -6.73 5.77 2.96
CA TRP A 71 -5.78 5.65 1.86
C TRP A 71 -5.00 6.95 1.61
N ALA A 72 -5.63 8.11 1.76
CA ALA A 72 -4.94 9.39 1.66
C ALA A 72 -3.91 9.56 2.80
N HIS A 73 -4.26 9.15 4.02
CA HIS A 73 -3.33 9.14 5.14
C HIS A 73 -2.16 8.17 4.90
N GLY A 74 -2.46 6.96 4.44
CA GLY A 74 -1.44 5.95 4.11
C GLY A 74 -0.47 6.40 3.02
N LEU A 75 -0.95 7.10 1.99
CA LEU A 75 -0.11 7.70 0.96
C LEU A 75 0.77 8.82 1.51
N GLU A 76 0.23 9.72 2.32
CA GLU A 76 1.00 10.81 2.94
C GLU A 76 2.13 10.24 3.82
N GLU A 77 1.81 9.24 4.64
CA GLU A 77 2.79 8.53 5.47
C GLU A 77 3.88 7.87 4.62
N PHE A 78 3.49 7.14 3.57
CA PHE A 78 4.44 6.47 2.68
C PHE A 78 5.40 7.46 2.03
N LEU A 79 4.88 8.55 1.46
CA LEU A 79 5.70 9.59 0.84
C LEU A 79 6.65 10.24 1.85
N ARG A 80 6.20 10.50 3.08
CA ARG A 80 7.04 11.08 4.14
C ARG A 80 8.21 10.15 4.50
N GLU A 81 7.99 8.85 4.53
CA GLU A 81 9.01 7.85 4.90
C GLU A 81 10.00 7.58 3.77
N HIS A 82 9.56 7.72 2.52
CA HIS A 82 10.35 7.39 1.33
C HIS A 82 10.79 8.60 0.48
N ALA A 83 10.55 9.84 0.93
CA ALA A 83 10.91 11.09 0.23
C ALA A 83 12.42 11.33 -0.01
N VAL A 84 13.30 10.44 0.45
CA VAL A 84 14.76 10.61 0.47
C VAL A 84 15.50 9.64 -0.47
N HIS A 85 14.79 8.86 -1.29
CA HIS A 85 15.40 7.94 -2.26
C HIS A 85 15.12 8.32 -3.71
#